data_AF-A0A2D9HA44-F1
#
_entry.id   AF-A0A2D9HA44-F1
#
_cell.length_a   1.000
_cell.length_b   1.000
_cell.length_c   1.000
_cell.angle_alpha   90.00
_cell.angle_beta   90.00
_cell.angle_gamma   90.00
#
_symmetry.space_group_name_H-M   'P 1'
#
loop_
_entity.id
_entity.type
_entity.pdbx_description
1 polymer ?
#
loop_
_entity_poly.entity_id
_entity_poly.type
_entity_poly.pdbx_seq_one_letter_code
_entity_poly.pdbx_strand_id
1 'polypeptide(L)'
;MRLQYVFRGVLVASMAFVAACGDEHDHDDHHSAAEEACEHTKEGPFVDVTATAASDGAPDATHAHTAVKVTLVADADDATSNSGFVTFAADEATEFAFFLSADVPFAITDASGNAVDIEESADVAECTEVAKQHNADLEVGTYTLSIGPTSETMVSLVVEEAAHEGDDH
;
A
#
# COMPACT_ATOMS: atom_id res chain seq x y z
N MET A 1 -52.47 0.17 65.97
CA MET A 1 -52.20 0.80 64.65
C MET A 1 -50.87 1.55 64.77
N ARG A 2 -49.80 1.01 64.18
CA ARG A 2 -48.47 1.65 64.13
C ARG A 2 -48.45 2.63 62.97
N LEU A 3 -48.07 3.88 63.21
CA LEU A 3 -47.25 4.64 62.26
C LEU A 3 -46.67 5.89 62.95
N GLN A 4 -45.37 5.84 63.21
CA GLN A 4 -44.57 6.99 63.61
C GLN A 4 -44.09 7.68 62.33
N TYR A 5 -44.34 8.98 62.20
CA TYR A 5 -43.68 9.83 61.22
C TYR A 5 -43.08 11.02 61.96
N VAL A 6 -41.76 11.06 62.05
CA VAL A 6 -41.01 12.27 62.45
C VAL A 6 -40.22 12.72 61.23
N PHE A 7 -40.61 13.89 60.72
CA PHE A 7 -39.88 14.67 59.73
C PHE A 7 -38.68 15.36 60.39
N ARG A 8 -37.47 15.15 59.83
CA ARG A 8 -36.28 16.02 59.89
C ARG A 8 -35.47 15.66 58.64
N GLY A 9 -34.96 16.51 57.77
CA GLY A 9 -34.76 17.96 57.72
C GLY A 9 -33.68 18.19 56.65
N VAL A 10 -34.04 18.88 55.55
CA VAL A 10 -33.28 19.85 54.71
C VAL A 10 -31.74 19.77 54.77
N LEU A 11 -31.06 19.28 53.71
CA LEU A 11 -30.48 19.99 52.53
C LEU A 11 -29.01 20.40 52.71
N VAL A 12 -28.09 19.82 51.93
CA VAL A 12 -26.89 20.48 51.36
C VAL A 12 -26.55 19.79 50.03
N ALA A 13 -26.40 20.60 48.98
CA ALA A 13 -26.03 20.22 47.63
C ALA A 13 -24.50 20.08 47.47
N SER A 14 -24.06 19.13 46.65
CA SER A 14 -22.72 19.11 46.05
C SER A 14 -22.80 18.57 44.63
N MET A 15 -22.69 19.47 43.65
CA MET A 15 -22.31 19.16 42.27
C MET A 15 -20.88 18.62 42.23
N ALA A 16 -20.61 17.61 41.41
CA ALA A 16 -19.31 17.44 40.77
C ALA A 16 -19.38 16.44 39.60
N PHE A 17 -19.15 17.00 38.42
CA PHE A 17 -18.45 16.45 37.25
C PHE A 17 -18.99 15.22 36.52
N VAL A 18 -19.56 15.55 35.35
CA VAL A 18 -19.61 14.77 34.12
C VAL A 18 -18.25 14.11 33.86
N ALA A 19 -18.18 12.78 33.93
CA ALA A 19 -17.16 12.02 33.22
C ALA A 19 -17.81 11.56 31.91
N ALA A 20 -17.82 12.49 30.95
CA ALA A 20 -17.84 12.15 29.54
C ALA A 20 -16.44 11.61 29.25
N CYS A 21 -16.28 10.29 29.25
CA CYS A 21 -15.35 9.68 28.30
C CYS A 21 -16.22 9.58 27.04
N GLY A 22 -16.13 10.49 26.07
CA GLY A 22 -14.86 10.79 25.41
C GLY A 22 -14.39 9.52 24.72
N ASP A 23 -15.30 8.85 24.01
CA ASP A 23 -14.91 7.99 22.90
C ASP A 23 -14.56 8.96 21.77
N GLU A 24 -13.37 9.52 21.91
CA GLU A 24 -12.67 10.21 20.85
C GLU A 24 -12.20 9.08 19.94
N HIS A 25 -13.12 8.53 19.15
CA HIS A 25 -12.77 7.86 17.92
C HIS A 25 -12.06 8.94 17.09
N ASP A 26 -10.74 9.05 17.27
CA ASP A 26 -9.87 9.48 16.18
C ASP A 26 -10.11 8.48 15.06
N HIS A 27 -11.12 8.79 14.25
CA HIS A 27 -11.22 8.30 12.90
C HIS A 27 -10.17 9.07 12.11
N ASP A 28 -8.90 8.75 12.37
CA ASP A 28 -7.92 8.89 11.31
C ASP A 28 -8.39 7.92 10.23
N ASP A 29 -9.07 8.46 9.22
CA ASP A 29 -9.41 7.80 7.95
C ASP A 29 -8.11 7.50 7.17
N HIS A 30 -7.14 6.87 7.82
CA HIS A 30 -5.96 6.32 7.16
C HIS A 30 -6.36 4.98 6.57
N HIS A 31 -6.77 5.02 5.31
CA HIS A 31 -6.96 3.82 4.50
C HIS A 31 -5.70 2.96 4.53
N SER A 32 -5.89 1.64 4.51
CA SER A 32 -4.73 0.75 4.39
C SER A 32 -4.03 0.97 3.04
N ALA A 33 -2.74 0.65 2.95
CA ALA A 33 -2.02 0.72 1.68
C ALA A 33 -2.71 -0.09 0.57
N ALA A 34 -3.37 -1.21 0.92
CA ALA A 34 -4.14 -2.01 -0.02
C ALA A 34 -5.44 -1.32 -0.46
N GLU A 35 -6.15 -0.62 0.43
CA GLU A 35 -7.33 0.18 0.09
C GLU A 35 -6.96 1.35 -0.84
N GLU A 36 -5.87 2.06 -0.54
CA GLU A 36 -5.34 3.15 -1.39
C GLU A 36 -4.91 2.62 -2.76
N ALA A 37 -4.16 1.51 -2.80
CA ALA A 37 -3.75 0.91 -4.06
C ALA A 37 -4.94 0.46 -4.92
N CYS A 38 -6.00 -0.03 -4.29
CA CYS A 38 -7.25 -0.36 -4.96
C CYS A 38 -7.94 0.89 -5.55
N GLU A 39 -7.98 2.01 -4.81
CA GLU A 39 -8.50 3.28 -5.32
C GLU A 39 -7.69 3.76 -6.52
N HIS A 40 -6.35 3.83 -6.40
CA HIS A 40 -5.48 4.27 -7.48
C HIS A 40 -5.59 3.40 -8.73
N THR A 41 -5.70 2.08 -8.57
CA THR A 41 -5.82 1.16 -9.71
C THR A 41 -7.17 1.32 -10.43
N LYS A 42 -8.23 1.68 -9.70
CA LYS A 42 -9.59 1.81 -10.25
C LYS A 42 -9.90 3.20 -10.79
N GLU A 43 -9.49 4.23 -10.08
CA GLU A 43 -9.91 5.62 -10.29
C GLU A 43 -8.77 6.50 -10.83
N GLY A 44 -7.53 6.06 -10.66
CA GLY A 44 -6.34 6.77 -11.06
C GLY A 44 -5.84 7.75 -9.99
N PRO A 45 -4.91 8.65 -10.33
CA PRO A 45 -4.39 8.94 -11.67
C PRO A 45 -3.69 7.76 -12.34
N PHE A 46 -3.66 7.80 -13.68
CA PHE A 46 -3.03 6.77 -14.51
C PHE A 46 -1.86 7.35 -15.30
N VAL A 47 -0.75 6.61 -15.32
CA VAL A 47 0.41 6.89 -16.18
C VAL A 47 0.75 5.64 -16.97
N ASP A 48 0.96 5.78 -18.28
CA ASP A 48 1.37 4.66 -19.13
C ASP A 48 2.90 4.63 -19.25
N VAL A 49 3.51 3.48 -18.95
CA VAL A 49 4.95 3.24 -19.11
C VAL A 49 5.14 2.00 -19.97
N THR A 50 6.02 2.06 -20.98
CA THR A 50 6.40 0.88 -21.76
C THR A 50 7.71 0.34 -21.26
N ALA A 51 7.68 -0.84 -20.64
CA ALA A 51 8.87 -1.49 -20.09
C ALA A 51 9.90 -1.83 -21.18
N THR A 52 11.12 -2.15 -20.76
CA THR A 52 12.18 -2.69 -21.62
C THR A 52 12.33 -4.19 -21.44
N ALA A 53 12.90 -4.87 -22.45
CA ALA A 53 13.23 -6.29 -22.38
C ALA A 53 14.50 -6.60 -21.55
N ALA A 54 15.26 -5.57 -21.18
CA ALA A 54 16.46 -5.68 -20.36
C ALA A 54 16.48 -4.54 -19.33
N SER A 55 17.17 -4.75 -18.20
CA SER A 55 17.28 -3.77 -17.13
C SER A 55 18.00 -2.48 -17.56
N ASP A 56 18.97 -2.58 -18.47
CA ASP A 56 19.66 -1.41 -19.00
C ASP A 56 18.71 -0.51 -19.80
N GLY A 57 18.58 0.74 -19.38
CA GLY A 57 17.68 1.72 -19.98
C GLY A 57 16.19 1.54 -19.64
N ALA A 58 15.87 0.77 -18.59
CA ALA A 58 14.51 0.65 -18.08
C ALA A 58 13.92 2.05 -17.75
N PRO A 59 12.65 2.31 -18.13
CA PRO A 59 12.02 3.62 -17.89
C PRO A 59 11.64 3.80 -16.43
N ASP A 60 11.56 5.05 -16.02
CA ASP A 60 11.08 5.43 -14.69
C ASP A 60 9.59 5.15 -14.52
N ALA A 61 9.25 4.48 -13.43
CA ALA A 61 7.89 4.21 -12.97
C ALA A 61 7.63 4.82 -11.58
N THR A 62 8.49 5.74 -11.11
CA THR A 62 8.34 6.40 -9.81
C THR A 62 7.21 7.42 -9.84
N HIS A 63 6.02 6.99 -9.39
CA HIS A 63 4.85 7.85 -9.29
C HIS A 63 4.08 7.54 -8.01
N ALA A 64 4.15 8.45 -7.03
CA ALA A 64 3.34 8.36 -5.82
C ALA A 64 1.85 8.48 -6.14
N HIS A 65 1.00 7.75 -5.39
CA HIS A 65 -0.46 7.82 -5.49
C HIS A 65 -0.99 7.70 -6.93
N THR A 66 -0.39 6.82 -7.73
CA THR A 66 -0.63 6.70 -9.17
C THR A 66 -0.58 5.24 -9.59
N ALA A 67 -1.54 4.81 -10.40
CA ALA A 67 -1.48 3.52 -11.07
C ALA A 67 -0.66 3.63 -12.37
N VAL A 68 0.54 3.06 -12.34
CA VAL A 68 1.43 2.95 -13.50
C VAL A 68 1.03 1.74 -14.33
N LYS A 69 0.49 1.96 -15.52
CA LYS A 69 0.14 0.92 -16.48
C LYS A 69 1.38 0.50 -17.25
N VAL A 70 2.06 -0.53 -16.76
CA VAL A 70 3.29 -1.05 -17.35
C VAL A 70 2.93 -1.95 -18.53
N THR A 71 3.13 -1.46 -19.75
CA THR A 71 3.06 -2.29 -20.96
C THR A 71 4.29 -3.18 -21.02
N LEU A 72 4.08 -4.50 -21.05
CA LEU A 72 5.13 -5.51 -21.06
C LEU A 72 5.62 -5.79 -22.48
N VAL A 73 6.86 -6.25 -22.59
CA VAL A 73 7.50 -6.60 -23.85
C VAL A 73 7.40 -8.10 -24.08
N ALA A 74 6.96 -8.50 -25.27
CA ALA A 74 6.93 -9.91 -25.65
C ALA A 74 8.35 -10.49 -25.65
N ASP A 75 8.49 -11.70 -25.12
CA ASP A 75 9.71 -12.47 -25.15
C ASP A 75 10.08 -12.79 -26.62
N ALA A 76 11.38 -12.73 -26.92
CA ALA A 76 11.87 -12.91 -28.28
C ALA A 76 11.73 -14.35 -28.78
N ASP A 77 11.77 -15.32 -27.86
CA ASP A 77 11.71 -16.75 -28.12
C ASP A 77 10.28 -17.32 -27.90
N ASP A 78 9.43 -16.62 -27.14
CA ASP A 78 8.02 -16.96 -26.92
C ASP A 78 7.10 -15.73 -26.93
N ALA A 79 6.45 -15.46 -28.07
CA ALA A 79 5.51 -14.35 -28.22
C ALA A 79 4.22 -14.48 -27.38
N THR A 80 4.00 -15.60 -26.66
CA THR A 80 2.92 -15.76 -25.68
C THR A 80 3.34 -15.42 -24.26
N SER A 81 4.63 -15.18 -24.05
CA SER A 81 5.21 -14.70 -22.80
C SER A 81 5.63 -13.25 -22.95
N ASN A 82 5.31 -12.42 -21.97
CA ASN A 82 5.72 -11.04 -21.87
C ASN A 82 6.45 -10.83 -20.53
N SER A 83 7.42 -9.94 -20.54
CA SER A 83 8.12 -9.47 -19.35
C SER A 83 8.53 -8.02 -19.51
N GLY A 84 8.94 -7.38 -18.43
CA GLY A 84 9.35 -5.98 -18.51
C GLY A 84 10.19 -5.57 -17.32
N PHE A 85 11.14 -4.68 -17.60
CA PHE A 85 11.88 -3.94 -16.59
C PHE A 85 11.44 -2.47 -16.57
N VAL A 86 11.26 -1.94 -15.36
CA VAL A 86 11.07 -0.51 -15.06
C VAL A 86 11.94 -0.14 -13.86
N THR A 87 12.16 1.15 -13.60
CA THR A 87 12.88 1.61 -12.41
C THR A 87 11.95 2.27 -11.41
N PHE A 88 12.30 2.17 -10.13
CA PHE A 88 11.66 2.86 -9.02
C PHE A 88 12.72 3.57 -8.18
N ALA A 89 12.47 4.83 -7.82
CA ALA A 89 13.30 5.60 -6.91
C ALA A 89 12.62 5.64 -5.54
N ALA A 90 13.27 5.03 -4.55
CA ALA A 90 12.91 5.17 -3.15
C ALA A 90 13.53 6.46 -2.62
N ASP A 91 12.70 7.45 -2.32
CA ASP A 91 13.14 8.75 -1.77
C ASP A 91 13.33 8.71 -0.24
N GLU A 92 12.86 7.64 0.41
CA GLU A 92 13.00 7.37 1.83
C GLU A 92 13.44 5.91 2.08
N ALA A 93 14.12 5.68 3.21
CA ALA A 93 14.47 4.33 3.67
C ALA A 93 13.35 3.81 4.58
N THR A 94 12.46 2.98 4.02
CA THR A 94 11.28 2.43 4.68
C THR A 94 10.81 1.16 3.97
N GLU A 95 9.81 0.48 4.52
CA GLU A 95 9.14 -0.63 3.85
C GLU A 95 8.20 -0.09 2.74
N PHE A 96 8.34 -0.62 1.52
CA PHE A 96 7.44 -0.31 0.40
C PHE A 96 6.56 -1.51 0.07
N ALA A 97 5.28 -1.24 -0.19
CA ALA A 97 4.31 -2.20 -0.70
C ALA A 97 4.10 -2.00 -2.21
N PHE A 98 4.45 -3.02 -2.99
CA PHE A 98 4.29 -3.08 -4.45
C PHE A 98 3.03 -3.87 -4.79
N PHE A 99 2.04 -3.19 -5.36
CA PHE A 99 0.76 -3.76 -5.74
C PHE A 99 0.68 -3.99 -7.24
N LEU A 100 0.38 -5.23 -7.63
CA LEU A 100 0.26 -5.65 -9.03
C LEU A 100 -1.18 -6.06 -9.35
N SER A 101 -1.67 -5.64 -10.52
CA SER A 101 -3.01 -6.03 -11.00
C SER A 101 -3.14 -7.50 -11.40
N ALA A 102 -2.04 -8.25 -11.41
CA ALA A 102 -2.02 -9.65 -11.78
C ALA A 102 -1.01 -10.42 -10.91
N ASP A 103 -1.31 -11.69 -10.64
CA ASP A 103 -0.38 -12.60 -9.98
C ASP A 103 0.68 -13.07 -10.98
N VAL A 104 1.77 -12.33 -11.04
CA VAL A 104 2.89 -12.54 -11.97
C VAL A 104 4.21 -12.54 -11.20
N PRO A 105 5.25 -13.23 -11.69
CA PRO A 105 6.56 -13.16 -11.05
C PRO A 105 7.04 -11.71 -10.96
N PHE A 106 7.51 -11.35 -9.77
CA PHE A 106 8.00 -10.01 -9.43
C PHE A 106 9.35 -10.13 -8.71
N ALA A 107 10.30 -9.26 -9.06
CA ALA A 107 11.59 -9.19 -8.39
C ALA A 107 12.12 -7.76 -8.39
N ILE A 108 12.92 -7.45 -7.37
CA ILE A 108 13.56 -6.15 -7.18
C ILE A 108 15.08 -6.36 -7.18
N THR A 109 15.80 -5.49 -7.88
CA THR A 109 17.27 -5.46 -7.84
C THR A 109 17.78 -4.07 -7.52
N ASP A 110 18.81 -3.99 -6.68
CA ASP A 110 19.46 -2.73 -6.32
C ASP A 110 20.35 -2.18 -7.46
N ALA A 111 20.86 -0.98 -7.29
CA ALA A 111 21.76 -0.34 -8.26
C ALA A 111 23.10 -1.10 -8.49
N SER A 112 23.47 -2.02 -7.61
CA SER A 112 24.64 -2.88 -7.75
C SER A 112 24.31 -4.22 -8.44
N GLY A 113 23.04 -4.45 -8.77
CA GLY A 113 22.54 -5.68 -9.38
C GLY A 113 22.32 -6.83 -8.39
N ASN A 114 22.30 -6.56 -7.08
CA ASN A 114 21.93 -7.55 -6.08
C ASN A 114 20.40 -7.67 -6.01
N ALA A 115 19.90 -8.88 -5.78
CA ALA A 115 18.49 -9.07 -5.47
C ALA A 115 18.15 -8.45 -4.11
N VAL A 116 17.03 -7.76 -4.04
CA VAL A 116 16.42 -7.32 -2.78
C VAL A 116 15.41 -8.38 -2.35
N ASP A 117 15.42 -8.70 -1.06
CA ASP A 117 14.49 -9.69 -0.49
C ASP A 117 13.08 -9.11 -0.45
N ILE A 118 12.10 -9.90 -0.90
CA ILE A 118 10.68 -9.62 -0.71
C ILE A 118 10.28 -10.31 0.60
N GLU A 119 9.92 -9.52 1.60
CA GLU A 119 9.66 -10.00 2.97
C GLU A 119 8.31 -10.71 3.07
N GLU A 120 7.31 -10.15 2.38
CA GLU A 120 5.96 -10.69 2.33
C GLU A 120 5.39 -10.63 0.92
N SER A 121 4.56 -11.61 0.59
CA SER A 121 3.72 -11.56 -0.61
C SER A 121 2.34 -12.12 -0.28
N ALA A 122 1.33 -11.27 -0.40
CA ALA A 122 -0.06 -11.58 -0.02
C ALA A 122 -1.01 -11.39 -1.21
N ASP A 123 -2.17 -12.03 -1.14
CA ASP A 123 -3.28 -11.73 -2.06
C ASP A 123 -4.04 -10.53 -1.50
N VAL A 124 -4.50 -9.64 -2.37
CA VAL A 124 -5.28 -8.46 -1.97
C VAL A 124 -6.77 -8.81 -2.00
N ALA A 125 -7.47 -8.59 -0.88
CA ALA A 125 -8.89 -8.96 -0.72
C ALA A 125 -9.83 -7.75 -0.82
N GLU A 126 -9.27 -6.54 -0.74
CA GLU A 126 -9.93 -5.25 -0.70
C GLU A 126 -10.62 -4.91 -2.03
N CYS A 127 -10.07 -5.39 -3.15
CA CYS A 127 -10.65 -5.20 -4.48
C CYS A 127 -10.29 -6.33 -5.45
N THR A 128 -10.79 -6.24 -6.69
CA THR A 128 -10.51 -7.22 -7.76
C THR A 128 -9.47 -6.74 -8.77
N GLU A 129 -9.16 -5.45 -8.72
CA GLU A 129 -8.29 -4.73 -9.63
C GLU A 129 -6.81 -4.94 -9.29
N VAL A 130 -6.52 -5.28 -8.03
CA VAL A 130 -5.20 -5.64 -7.52
C VAL A 130 -5.23 -7.11 -7.13
N ALA A 131 -4.24 -7.88 -7.59
CA ALA A 131 -4.15 -9.31 -7.31
C ALA A 131 -3.15 -9.62 -6.20
N LYS A 132 -1.98 -8.97 -6.24
CA LYS A 132 -0.85 -9.27 -5.36
C LYS A 132 -0.28 -8.00 -4.74
N GLN A 133 0.14 -8.13 -3.50
CA GLN A 133 1.01 -7.20 -2.79
C GLN A 133 2.35 -7.87 -2.52
N HIS A 134 3.45 -7.15 -2.69
CA HIS A 134 4.79 -7.56 -2.31
C HIS A 134 5.43 -6.48 -1.44
N ASN A 135 5.92 -6.83 -0.26
CA ASN A 135 6.61 -5.89 0.62
C ASN A 135 8.12 -6.07 0.57
N ALA A 136 8.87 -4.96 0.58
CA ALA A 136 10.32 -4.97 0.65
C ALA A 136 10.88 -3.73 1.35
N ASP A 137 11.90 -3.94 2.16
CA ASP A 137 12.66 -2.87 2.83
C ASP A 137 13.58 -2.12 1.86
N LEU A 138 13.15 -0.90 1.55
CA LEU A 138 13.79 0.18 0.80
C LEU A 138 14.94 0.86 1.55
N GLU A 139 16.12 1.04 0.94
CA GLU A 139 17.02 2.15 1.29
C GLU A 139 16.85 3.26 0.24
N VAL A 140 17.29 4.48 0.54
CA VAL A 140 17.24 5.57 -0.45
C VAL A 140 18.10 5.20 -1.66
N GLY A 141 17.47 5.13 -2.84
CA GLY A 141 18.17 4.69 -4.05
C GLY A 141 17.24 4.39 -5.23
N THR A 142 17.85 3.96 -6.33
CA THR A 142 17.13 3.52 -7.53
C THR A 142 17.21 2.01 -7.65
N TYR A 143 16.06 1.39 -7.87
CA TYR A 143 15.86 -0.04 -7.98
C TYR A 143 15.33 -0.37 -9.37
N THR A 144 15.67 -1.57 -9.87
CA THR A 144 15.04 -2.12 -11.07
C THR A 144 14.01 -3.16 -10.65
N LEU A 145 12.77 -2.96 -11.12
CA LEU A 145 11.65 -3.86 -10.94
C LEU A 145 11.52 -4.75 -12.18
N SER A 146 11.45 -6.05 -11.96
CA SER A 146 11.20 -7.06 -13.00
C SER A 146 9.79 -7.59 -12.85
N ILE A 147 8.99 -7.52 -13.91
CA ILE A 147 7.60 -8.02 -13.96
C ILE A 147 7.51 -9.09 -15.04
N GLY A 148 6.98 -10.27 -14.68
CA GLY A 148 6.89 -11.43 -15.55
C GLY A 148 8.07 -12.40 -15.38
N PRO A 149 8.08 -13.52 -16.13
CA PRO A 149 7.27 -13.77 -17.33
C PRO A 149 5.77 -14.01 -17.06
N THR A 150 4.90 -13.55 -17.97
CA THR A 150 3.43 -13.68 -17.88
C THR A 150 2.78 -13.67 -19.26
N SER A 151 1.52 -14.14 -19.39
CA SER A 151 0.73 -13.95 -20.62
C SER A 151 0.11 -12.56 -20.73
N GLU A 152 0.11 -11.77 -19.65
CA GLU A 152 -0.43 -10.42 -19.65
C GLU A 152 0.39 -9.49 -20.55
N THR A 153 -0.28 -8.58 -21.25
CA THR A 153 0.41 -7.56 -22.08
C THR A 153 0.62 -6.25 -21.32
N MET A 154 -0.06 -6.08 -20.19
CA MET A 154 0.01 -4.93 -19.31
C MET A 154 -0.22 -5.39 -17.87
N VAL A 155 0.52 -4.82 -16.93
CA VAL A 155 0.28 -4.96 -15.49
C VAL A 155 0.25 -3.57 -14.88
N SER A 156 -0.78 -3.24 -14.10
CA SER A 156 -0.77 -2.01 -13.30
C SER A 156 0.11 -2.23 -12.08
N LEU A 157 0.97 -1.25 -11.82
CA LEU A 157 1.81 -1.14 -10.64
C LEU A 157 1.36 0.08 -9.84
N VAL A 158 1.07 -0.11 -8.55
CA VAL A 158 0.99 0.96 -7.55
C VAL A 158 2.04 0.67 -6.49
N VAL A 159 2.74 1.70 -6.02
CA VAL A 159 3.73 1.59 -4.95
C VAL A 159 3.32 2.55 -3.84
N GLU A 160 3.07 2.02 -2.66
CA GLU A 160 2.79 2.78 -1.45
C GLU A 160 3.86 2.47 -0.41
N GLU A 161 4.03 3.35 0.58
CA GLU A 161 4.75 2.98 1.80
C GLU A 161 3.88 1.98 2.58
N ALA A 162 4.47 0.87 3.01
CA ALA A 162 3.77 -0.04 3.91
C ALA A 162 3.62 0.70 5.25
N ALA A 163 2.37 0.85 5.70
CA ALA A 163 1.97 1.80 6.74
C ALA A 163 3.00 1.95 7.87
N HIS A 164 3.44 3.20 8.12
CA HIS A 164 4.10 3.54 9.38
C HIS A 164 3.07 3.33 10.48
N GLU A 165 3.24 2.31 11.34
CA GLU A 165 2.56 2.36 12.64
C GLU A 165 2.96 3.69 13.28
N GLY A 166 1.98 4.57 13.47
CA GLY A 166 2.17 5.97 13.79
C GLY A 166 3.27 6.18 14.83
N ASP A 167 4.24 7.03 14.49
CA ASP A 167 5.16 7.61 15.46
C ASP A 167 4.33 8.58 16.32
N ASP A 168 3.61 8.00 17.30
CA ASP A 168 2.89 8.73 18.34
C ASP A 168 3.91 9.57 19.12
N HIS A 169 3.86 10.89 18.90
CA HIS A 169 4.61 11.91 19.63
C HIS A 169 4.24 12.04 21.11
#